data_AF-X1UVT8-F1
#
_entry.id   AF-X1UVT8-F1
#
_cell.length_a   1.000
_cell.length_b   1.000
_cell.length_c   1.000
_cell.angle_alpha   90.00
_cell.angle_beta   90.00
_cell.angle_gamma   90.00
#
_symmetry.space_group_name_H-M   'P 1'
#
loop_
_entity.id
_entity.type
_entity.pdbx_description
1 polymer ?
#
loop_
_entity_poly.entity_id
_entity_poly.type
_entity_poly.pdbx_seq_one_letter_code
_entity_poly.pdbx_strand_id
1 'polypeptide(L)'
;MRWRSNEKELALFGVNYSIPFAHGYRAINYVGADHEETIDSDVYHFARMGLDAYRIHVWDIEISDQNGNLVENDHLRLLDYLIMRLEERGIKIVLTTMRNS
;
A
#
# COMPACT_ATOMS: atom_id res chain seq x y z
N MET A 1 -11.19 18.85 2.51
CA MET A 1 -10.92 18.05 3.74
C MET A 1 -9.97 18.85 4.62
N ARG A 2 -9.98 18.70 5.95
CA ARG A 2 -9.09 19.44 6.87
C ARG A 2 -8.46 18.48 7.89
N TRP A 3 -7.22 18.75 8.31
CA TRP A 3 -6.57 17.99 9.38
C TRP A 3 -7.31 18.21 10.70
N ARG A 4 -7.58 17.14 11.47
CA ARG A 4 -8.16 17.29 12.81
C ARG A 4 -7.20 17.92 13.82
N SER A 5 -5.89 17.79 13.60
CA SER A 5 -4.87 18.28 14.53
C SER A 5 -4.71 19.80 14.51
N ASN A 6 -4.99 20.46 13.38
CA ASN A 6 -4.73 21.89 13.22
C ASN A 6 -5.73 22.64 12.31
N GLU A 7 -6.78 21.97 11.85
CA GLU A 7 -7.85 22.49 10.98
C GLU A 7 -7.39 23.10 9.64
N LYS A 8 -6.11 22.95 9.27
CA LYS A 8 -5.61 23.39 7.97
C LYS A 8 -6.17 22.50 6.87
N GLU A 9 -6.28 23.09 5.68
CA GLU A 9 -6.66 22.36 4.47
C GLU A 9 -5.71 21.19 4.22
N LEU A 10 -6.28 20.04 3.88
CA LEU A 10 -5.55 18.85 3.51
C LEU A 10 -5.22 18.91 2.02
N ALA A 11 -3.95 19.10 1.68
CA ALA A 11 -3.40 18.87 0.36
C ALA A 11 -2.38 17.75 0.47
N LEU A 12 -2.49 16.73 -0.38
CA LEU A 12 -1.62 15.56 -0.41
C LEU A 12 -1.07 15.38 -1.82
N PHE A 13 0.24 15.22 -1.93
CA PHE A 13 0.94 14.87 -3.15
C PHE A 13 1.38 13.41 -3.08
N GLY A 14 0.65 12.54 -3.77
CA GLY A 14 0.80 11.10 -3.61
C GLY A 14 0.74 10.29 -4.89
N VAL A 15 1.01 8.99 -4.74
CA VAL A 15 1.05 7.99 -5.81
C VAL A 15 -0.01 6.92 -5.59
N ASN A 16 -0.45 6.28 -6.67
CA ASN A 16 -1.28 5.06 -6.62
C ASN A 16 -0.41 3.87 -7.00
N TYR A 17 -0.27 2.91 -6.09
CA TYR A 17 0.62 1.78 -6.32
C TYR A 17 0.16 0.54 -5.54
N SER A 18 0.30 -0.64 -6.16
CA SER A 18 -0.39 -1.87 -5.75
C SER A 18 0.53 -3.10 -5.79
N ILE A 19 1.74 -2.99 -5.22
CA ILE A 19 2.71 -4.10 -5.19
C ILE A 19 2.19 -5.35 -4.47
N PRO A 20 1.51 -5.27 -3.32
CA PRO A 20 1.04 -6.46 -2.62
C PRO A 20 -0.05 -7.23 -3.38
N PHE A 21 -0.62 -6.67 -4.46
CA PHE A 21 -1.82 -7.19 -5.10
C PHE A 21 -1.69 -7.35 -6.62
N ALA A 22 -2.53 -8.21 -7.19
CA ALA A 22 -2.81 -8.31 -8.62
C ALA A 22 -1.57 -8.24 -9.53
N HIS A 23 -1.55 -7.29 -10.48
CA HIS A 23 -0.50 -7.20 -11.51
C HIS A 23 0.87 -6.82 -10.96
N GLY A 24 0.94 -5.99 -9.92
CA GLY A 24 2.21 -5.61 -9.29
C GLY A 24 2.88 -6.82 -8.65
N TYR A 25 2.11 -7.57 -7.86
CA TYR A 25 2.57 -8.80 -7.23
C TYR A 25 3.07 -9.84 -8.27
N ARG A 26 2.31 -10.04 -9.35
CA ARG A 26 2.71 -10.96 -10.43
C ARG A 26 3.94 -10.48 -11.21
N ALA A 27 4.08 -9.19 -11.44
CA ALA A 27 5.21 -8.62 -12.17
C ALA A 27 6.54 -8.88 -11.45
N ILE A 28 6.59 -8.68 -10.13
CA ILE A 28 7.78 -8.99 -9.31
C ILE A 28 8.15 -10.47 -9.42
N ASN A 29 7.16 -11.35 -9.30
CA ASN A 29 7.36 -12.79 -9.46
C ASN A 29 7.92 -13.15 -10.85
N TYR A 30 7.41 -12.53 -11.92
CA TYR A 30 7.89 -12.82 -13.28
C TYR A 30 9.35 -12.44 -13.52
N VAL A 31 9.84 -11.41 -12.83
CA VAL A 31 11.25 -11.00 -12.92
C VAL A 31 12.12 -11.66 -11.85
N GLY A 32 11.54 -12.49 -10.98
CA GLY A 32 12.25 -13.20 -9.91
C GLY A 32 12.86 -12.28 -8.85
N ALA A 33 12.27 -11.10 -8.65
CA ALA A 33 12.70 -10.16 -7.62
C ALA A 33 11.99 -10.43 -6.28
N ASP A 34 12.55 -9.90 -5.19
CA ASP A 34 11.95 -9.97 -3.87
C ASP A 34 10.94 -8.82 -3.67
N HIS A 35 9.77 -9.13 -3.11
CA HIS A 35 8.70 -8.15 -2.91
C HIS A 35 9.04 -7.12 -1.84
N GLU A 36 9.68 -7.51 -0.74
CA GLU A 36 10.05 -6.58 0.33
C GLU A 36 11.17 -5.65 -0.12
N GLU A 37 12.19 -6.15 -0.79
CA GLU A 37 13.26 -5.32 -1.36
C GLU A 37 12.71 -4.32 -2.39
N THR A 38 11.73 -4.74 -3.19
CA THR A 38 11.04 -3.85 -4.14
C THR A 38 10.25 -2.77 -3.40
N ILE A 39 9.49 -3.15 -2.37
CA ILE A 39 8.76 -2.20 -1.50
C ILE A 39 9.73 -1.20 -0.88
N ASP A 40 10.87 -1.66 -0.37
CA ASP A 40 11.89 -0.81 0.25
C ASP A 40 12.44 0.23 -0.72
N SER A 41 12.80 -0.20 -1.93
CA SER A 41 13.29 0.69 -2.99
C SER A 41 12.24 1.72 -3.38
N ASP A 42 10.99 1.30 -3.56
CA ASP A 42 9.90 2.17 -3.96
C ASP A 42 9.58 3.21 -2.87
N VAL A 43 9.45 2.79 -1.62
CA VAL A 43 9.23 3.68 -0.47
C VAL A 43 10.39 4.66 -0.30
N TYR A 44 11.64 4.21 -0.48
CA TYR A 44 12.80 5.10 -0.49
C TYR A 44 12.68 6.19 -1.56
N HIS A 45 12.28 5.83 -2.79
CA HIS A 45 12.11 6.77 -3.87
C HIS A 45 10.94 7.73 -3.66
N PHE A 46 9.82 7.27 -3.13
CA PHE A 46 8.68 8.11 -2.78
C PHE A 46 9.06 9.19 -1.76
N ALA A 47 9.75 8.79 -0.69
CA ALA A 47 10.26 9.73 0.30
C ALA A 47 11.26 10.73 -0.32
N ARG A 48 12.16 10.27 -1.19
CA ARG A 48 13.15 11.13 -1.86
C ARG A 48 12.52 12.16 -2.80
N MET A 49 11.39 11.82 -3.43
CA MET A 49 10.62 12.74 -4.28
C MET A 49 9.76 13.72 -3.49
N GLY A 50 9.66 13.56 -2.16
CA GLY A 50 8.83 14.40 -1.30
C GLY A 50 7.34 14.06 -1.38
N LEU A 51 6.99 12.82 -1.73
CA LEU A 51 5.60 12.35 -1.64
C LEU A 51 5.19 12.28 -0.16
N ASP A 52 4.00 12.78 0.16
CA ASP A 52 3.45 12.77 1.52
C ASP A 52 2.20 11.90 1.64
N ALA A 53 1.74 11.31 0.53
CA ALA A 53 0.64 10.35 0.52
C ALA A 53 0.86 9.16 -0.42
N TYR A 54 0.22 8.06 -0.06
CA TYR A 54 0.23 6.81 -0.80
C TYR A 54 -1.18 6.24 -0.80
N ARG A 55 -1.70 5.92 -1.99
CA ARG A 55 -3.01 5.31 -2.14
C ARG A 55 -2.85 3.88 -2.64
N ILE A 56 -3.50 2.96 -1.95
CA ILE A 56 -3.52 1.54 -2.32
C ILE A 56 -4.95 1.04 -2.45
N HIS A 57 -5.13 0.23 -3.49
CA HIS A 57 -6.32 -0.58 -3.67
C HIS A 57 -6.10 -1.94 -3.03
N VAL A 58 -6.87 -2.23 -1.97
CA VAL A 58 -6.85 -3.53 -1.29
C VAL A 58 -7.84 -4.46 -1.98
N TRP A 59 -7.35 -5.61 -2.42
CA TRP A 59 -8.13 -6.66 -3.06
C TRP A 59 -8.55 -7.66 -1.98
N ASP A 60 -9.79 -7.56 -1.51
CA ASP A 60 -10.33 -8.38 -0.42
C ASP A 60 -10.15 -9.87 -0.67
N ILE A 61 -10.46 -10.33 -1.88
CA ILE A 61 -10.31 -11.74 -2.29
C ILE A 61 -8.88 -12.28 -2.18
N GLU A 62 -7.86 -11.42 -2.18
CA GLU A 62 -6.45 -11.83 -2.03
C GLU A 62 -6.02 -11.90 -0.56
N ILE A 63 -6.83 -11.41 0.39
CA ILE A 63 -6.49 -11.39 1.84
C ILE A 63 -7.58 -11.93 2.76
N SER A 64 -8.75 -12.30 2.23
CA SER A 64 -9.87 -12.79 3.03
C SER A 64 -10.52 -14.07 2.49
N ASP A 65 -11.11 -14.86 3.37
CA ASP A 65 -11.94 -16.01 3.01
C ASP A 65 -13.31 -15.58 2.44
N GLN A 66 -14.13 -16.55 2.04
CA GLN A 66 -15.48 -16.30 1.49
C GLN A 66 -16.44 -15.63 2.48
N ASN A 67 -16.14 -15.69 3.78
CA ASN A 67 -16.92 -15.05 4.84
C ASN A 67 -16.40 -13.63 5.14
N GLY A 68 -15.32 -13.19 4.49
CA GLY A 68 -14.67 -11.91 4.72
C GLY A 68 -13.71 -11.90 5.92
N ASN A 69 -13.34 -13.06 6.47
CA ASN A 69 -12.32 -13.12 7.52
C ASN A 69 -10.95 -12.99 6.89
N LEU A 70 -10.07 -12.19 7.51
CA LEU A 70 -8.67 -12.12 7.09
C LEU A 70 -8.00 -13.50 7.16
N VAL A 71 -7.22 -13.80 6.14
CA VAL A 71 -6.42 -15.03 6.03
C VAL A 71 -4.96 -14.64 6.09
N GLU A 72 -4.22 -15.23 7.03
CA GLU A 72 -2.77 -15.10 7.06
C GLU A 72 -2.17 -15.71 5.81
N ASN A 73 -1.71 -14.84 4.92
CA ASN A 73 -1.07 -15.21 3.66
C ASN A 73 -0.03 -14.16 3.27
N ASP A 74 0.64 -14.41 2.15
CA ASP A 74 1.73 -13.56 1.71
C ASP A 74 1.26 -12.14 1.31
N HIS A 75 0.07 -12.02 0.71
CA HIS A 75 -0.51 -10.72 0.37
C HIS A 75 -0.81 -9.86 1.61
N LEU A 76 -1.38 -10.47 2.66
CA LEU A 76 -1.68 -9.79 3.91
C LEU A 76 -0.39 -9.35 4.62
N ARG A 77 0.62 -10.22 4.63
CA ARG A 77 1.95 -9.94 5.18
C ARG A 77 2.64 -8.79 4.43
N LEU A 78 2.60 -8.79 3.10
CA LEU A 78 3.18 -7.73 2.27
C LEU A 78 2.42 -6.40 2.38
N LEU A 79 1.09 -6.43 2.56
CA LEU A 79 0.31 -5.24 2.87
C LEU A 79 0.75 -4.63 4.21
N ASP A 80 0.88 -5.45 5.25
CA ASP A 80 1.33 -5.02 6.58
C ASP A 80 2.75 -4.42 6.51
N TYR A 81 3.67 -5.12 5.84
CA TYR A 81 5.03 -4.64 5.62
C TYR A 81 5.07 -3.29 4.88
N LEU A 82 4.31 -3.14 3.79
CA LEU A 82 4.22 -1.89 3.06
C LEU A 82 3.69 -0.74 3.95
N ILE A 83 2.66 -0.99 4.76
CA ILE A 83 2.10 0.00 5.68
C ILE A 83 3.17 0.46 6.67
N MET A 84 3.88 -0.49 7.30
CA MET A 84 4.97 -0.19 8.21
C MET A 84 6.04 0.71 7.56
N ARG A 85 6.51 0.37 6.36
CA ARG A 85 7.54 1.14 5.65
C ARG A 85 7.09 2.55 5.26
N LEU A 86 5.84 2.72 4.86
CA LEU A 86 5.26 4.03 4.58
C LEU A 86 5.16 4.90 5.84
N GLU A 87 4.75 4.30 6.97
CA GLU A 87 4.65 4.99 8.27
C GLU A 87 6.02 5.45 8.79
N GLU A 88 7.07 4.63 8.66
CA GLU A 88 8.44 5.01 9.01
C GLU A 88 8.94 6.25 8.25
N ARG A 89 8.40 6.51 7.05
CA ARG A 89 8.71 7.70 6.24
C ARG A 89 7.72 8.85 6.42
N GLY A 90 6.71 8.69 7.28
CA GLY A 90 5.68 9.69 7.51
C GLY A 90 4.67 9.86 6.36
N ILE A 91 4.63 8.91 5.42
CA ILE A 91 3.75 8.96 4.25
C ILE A 91 2.34 8.55 4.67
N LYS A 92 1.33 9.36 4.31
CA LYS A 92 -0.06 9.15 4.68
C LYS A 92 -0.73 8.13 3.77
N ILE A 93 -1.44 7.17 4.33
CA ILE A 93 -2.00 6.06 3.58
C ILE A 93 -3.49 6.27 3.36
N VAL A 94 -3.93 6.17 2.11
CA VAL A 94 -5.34 6.13 1.72
C VAL A 94 -5.68 4.72 1.28
N LEU A 95 -6.33 3.96 2.18
CA LEU A 95 -6.81 2.62 1.91
C LEU A 95 -8.12 2.69 1.14
N THR A 96 -8.16 2.10 -0.06
CA THR A 96 -9.42 1.91 -0.81
C THR A 96 -9.68 0.41 -0.95
N THR A 97 -10.73 -0.08 -0.30
CA THR A 97 -11.18 -1.47 -0.47
C THR A 97 -11.97 -1.59 -1.76
N MET A 98 -11.62 -2.56 -2.62
CA MET A 98 -12.48 -2.97 -3.73
C MET A 98 -13.19 -4.26 -3.36
N ARG A 99 -14.51 -4.29 -3.49
CA ARG A 99 -15.30 -5.52 -3.52
C ARG A 99 -15.41 -5.93 -4.99
N ASN A 100 -14.85 -7.08 -5.36
CA ASN A 100 -15.20 -7.70 -6.64
C ASN A 100 -16.56 -8.40 -6.45
N SER A 101 -17.63 -7.77 -6.96
CA SER A 101 -19.01 -8.26 -6.93
C SER A 101 -19.26 -9.35 -7.97
#